data_AF-A0A7C1CT51-F1
#
_entry.id   AF-A0A7C1CT51-F1
#
_cell.length_a   1.000
_cell.length_b   1.000
_cell.length_c   1.000
_cell.angle_alpha   90.00
_cell.angle_beta   90.00
_cell.angle_gamma   90.00
#
_symmetry.space_group_name_H-M   'P 1'
#
loop_
_entity.id
_entity.type
_entity.pdbx_description
1 polymer ?
#
loop_
_entity_poly.entity_id
_entity_poly.type
_entity_poly.pdbx_seq_one_letter_code
_entity_poly.pdbx_strand_id
1 'polypeptide(L)'
;MAKIIKIVTPLTDEVVSNLKAGDMVSITGYIYTGRDAAHKRLFSLLQKGEKLPLEIRNQIIYYVGPAPAKPGYACGSAGPTT
;
A
#
# COMPACT_ATOMS: atom_id res chain seq x y z
N MET A 1 -5.34 10.41 25.27
CA MET A 1 -5.46 9.58 24.05
C MET A 1 -4.36 10.02 23.10
N ALA A 2 -3.61 9.09 22.51
CA ALA A 2 -2.59 9.44 21.52
C ALA A 2 -3.27 9.98 20.24
N LYS A 3 -2.69 11.05 19.67
CA LYS A 3 -3.22 11.73 18.48
C LYS A 3 -3.02 10.82 17.26
N ILE A 4 -4.09 10.54 16.52
CA ILE A 4 -4.03 9.78 15.26
C ILE A 4 -3.73 10.75 14.11
N ILE A 5 -2.67 10.46 13.34
CA ILE A 5 -2.32 11.20 12.13
C ILE A 5 -3.17 10.67 10.98
N LYS A 6 -3.90 11.56 10.31
CA LYS A 6 -4.72 11.21 9.15
C LYS A 6 -3.90 11.38 7.88
N ILE A 7 -3.82 10.32 7.10
CA ILE A 7 -3.13 10.27 5.81
C ILE A 7 -4.17 10.05 4.72
N VAL A 8 -4.11 10.87 3.67
CA VAL A 8 -4.92 10.70 2.46
C VAL A 8 -3.97 10.42 1.31
N THR A 9 -4.26 9.39 0.51
CA THR A 9 -3.44 9.06 -0.66
C THR A 9 -3.87 9.86 -1.91
N PRO A 10 -2.95 10.16 -2.84
CA PRO A 10 -1.51 9.84 -2.85
C PRO A 10 -0.71 10.60 -1.79
N LEU A 11 0.40 10.02 -1.33
CA LEU A 11 1.30 10.64 -0.37
C LEU A 11 2.00 11.88 -0.94
N THR A 12 2.52 12.72 -0.03
CA THR A 12 3.48 13.77 -0.36
C THR A 12 4.74 13.55 0.45
N ASP A 13 5.86 14.08 -0.05
CA ASP A 13 7.14 14.00 0.66
C ASP A 13 7.07 14.66 2.05
N GLU A 14 6.26 15.71 2.18
CA GLU A 14 5.99 16.39 3.46
C GLU A 14 5.23 15.50 4.46
N VAL A 15 4.23 14.75 4.00
CA VAL A 15 3.53 13.80 4.88
C VAL A 15 4.51 12.75 5.38
N VAL A 16 5.33 12.19 4.49
CA VAL A 16 6.29 11.13 4.83
C VAL A 16 7.39 11.64 5.76
N SER A 17 7.93 12.84 5.52
CA SER A 17 9.03 13.40 6.31
C SER A 17 8.64 13.76 7.74
N ASN A 18 7.35 14.01 8.00
CA ASN A 18 6.84 14.33 9.32
C ASN A 18 6.49 13.10 10.18
N LEU A 19 6.44 11.89 9.60
CA LEU A 19 6.13 10.66 10.33
C LEU A 19 7.30 10.22 11.21
N LYS A 20 6.98 9.75 12.42
CA LYS A 20 7.93 9.22 13.39
C LYS A 20 7.55 7.81 13.82
N ALA A 21 8.56 7.04 14.22
CA ALA A 21 8.33 5.71 14.79
C ALA A 21 7.44 5.81 16.03
N GLY A 22 6.41 4.97 16.10
CA GLY A 22 5.41 4.99 17.18
C GLY A 22 4.17 5.85 16.90
N ASP A 23 4.16 6.62 15.80
CA ASP A 23 2.96 7.35 15.40
C ASP A 23 1.83 6.39 15.02
N MET A 24 0.62 6.69 15.50
CA MET A 24 -0.58 6.03 15.02
C MET A 24 -1.12 6.77 13.81
N VAL A 25 -1.31 6.04 12.71
CA VAL A 25 -1.78 6.59 11.43
C VAL A 25 -3.14 5.98 11.05
N SER A 26 -3.98 6.78 10.40
CA SER A 26 -5.20 6.32 9.74
C SER A 26 -5.15 6.74 8.28
N ILE A 27 -5.24 5.77 7.37
CA ILE A 27 -5.08 5.96 5.94
C ILE A 27 -6.45 5.94 5.26
N THR A 28 -6.72 6.90 4.38
CA THR A 28 -7.93 6.98 3.56
C THR A 28 -7.56 7.20 2.10
N GLY A 29 -8.21 6.48 1.19
CA GLY A 29 -7.98 6.58 -0.25
C GLY A 29 -7.55 5.24 -0.87
N TYR A 30 -6.92 5.31 -2.03
CA TYR A 30 -6.44 4.13 -2.75
C TYR A 30 -5.10 3.66 -2.21
N ILE A 31 -4.98 2.35 -2.02
CA ILE A 31 -3.74 1.64 -1.72
C ILE A 31 -3.64 0.43 -2.64
N TYR A 32 -2.43 -0.01 -2.96
CA TYR A 32 -2.22 -1.20 -3.77
C TYR A 32 -1.83 -2.37 -2.89
N THR A 33 -2.31 -3.57 -3.23
CA THR A 33 -1.89 -4.80 -2.57
C THR A 33 -0.79 -5.48 -3.39
N GLY A 34 0.28 -5.92 -2.76
CA GLY A 34 1.36 -6.61 -3.46
C GLY A 34 2.27 -7.36 -2.50
N ARG A 35 2.70 -8.56 -2.90
CA ARG A 35 3.66 -9.40 -2.17
C ARG A 35 4.80 -9.82 -3.10
N ASP A 36 5.36 -11.00 -2.92
CA ASP A 36 6.53 -11.55 -3.60
C ASP A 36 6.41 -11.50 -5.13
N ALA A 37 5.34 -12.08 -5.68
CA ALA A 37 5.14 -12.18 -7.12
C ALA A 37 4.97 -10.81 -7.79
N ALA A 38 4.31 -9.88 -7.10
CA ALA A 38 4.13 -8.51 -7.58
C ALA A 38 5.49 -7.79 -7.67
N HIS A 39 6.29 -7.84 -6.61
CA HIS A 39 7.62 -7.22 -6.59
C HIS A 39 8.57 -7.84 -7.61
N LYS A 40 8.58 -9.17 -7.74
CA LYS A 40 9.39 -9.87 -8.75
C LYS A 40 9.06 -9.42 -10.17
N ARG A 41 7.76 -9.25 -10.48
CA ARG A 41 7.32 -8.76 -11.79
C ARG A 41 7.73 -7.31 -12.02
N LEU A 42 7.46 -6.40 -11.06
CA LEU A 42 7.81 -4.99 -11.17
C LEU A 42 9.32 -4.80 -11.37
N PHE A 43 10.12 -5.52 -10.59
CA PHE A 43 11.58 -5.50 -10.72
C PHE A 43 12.06 -6.00 -12.09
N SER A 44 11.50 -7.09 -12.60
CA SER A 44 11.86 -7.61 -13.93
C SER A 44 11.54 -6.62 -15.05
N LEU A 45 10.43 -5.87 -14.95
CA LEU A 45 10.10 -4.83 -15.92
C LEU A 45 11.11 -3.67 -15.87
N LEU A 46 11.48 -3.22 -14.67
CA LEU A 46 12.49 -2.18 -14.49
C LEU A 46 13.84 -2.59 -15.07
N GLN A 47 14.28 -3.83 -14.85
CA GLN A 47 15.53 -4.34 -15.42
C GLN A 47 15.54 -4.35 -16.95
N LYS A 48 14.38 -4.55 -17.56
CA LYS A 48 14.21 -4.54 -19.03
C LYS A 48 14.01 -3.13 -19.59
N GLY A 49 13.96 -2.10 -18.75
CA GLY A 49 13.61 -0.74 -19.15
C GLY A 49 12.15 -0.59 -19.61
N GLU A 50 11.29 -1.54 -19.25
CA GLU A 50 9.87 -1.53 -19.60
C GLU A 50 9.07 -0.65 -18.63
N LYS A 51 7.93 -0.13 -19.11
CA LYS A 51 7.01 0.64 -18.27
C LYS A 51 6.34 -0.26 -17.23
N LEU A 52 6.16 0.28 -16.03
CA LEU A 52 5.39 -0.39 -14.99
C LEU A 52 3.90 -0.43 -15.37
N PRO A 53 3.16 -1.47 -14.94
CA PRO A 53 1.74 -1.60 -15.25
C PRO A 53 0.85 -0.68 -14.40
N LEU A 54 1.43 0.05 -13.44
CA LEU A 54 0.77 1.08 -12.66
C LEU A 54 1.78 2.15 -12.20
N GLU A 55 1.27 3.35 -11.91
CA GLU A 55 2.04 4.41 -11.27
C GLU A 55 2.17 4.13 -9.77
N ILE A 56 3.40 3.85 -9.32
CA ILE A 56 3.70 3.52 -7.92
C ILE A 56 4.22 4.71 -7.11
N ARG A 57 4.55 5.82 -7.77
CA ARG A 57 5.08 7.01 -7.09
C ARG A 57 4.02 7.56 -6.14
N ASN A 58 4.42 7.83 -4.90
CA ASN A 58 3.58 8.36 -3.83
C ASN A 58 2.42 7.44 -3.41
N GLN A 59 2.48 6.16 -3.74
CA GLN A 59 1.43 5.19 -3.42
C GLN A 59 1.85 4.30 -2.26
N ILE A 60 0.87 3.78 -1.54
CA ILE A 60 1.08 2.83 -0.45
C ILE A 60 0.92 1.42 -1.00
N ILE A 61 1.93 0.58 -0.82
CA ILE A 61 1.84 -0.85 -1.10
C ILE A 61 1.61 -1.57 0.22
N TYR A 62 0.42 -2.14 0.38
CA TYR A 62 0.05 -2.96 1.52
C TYR A 62 0.39 -4.43 1.22
N TYR A 63 1.29 -4.99 2.02
CA TYR A 63 1.70 -6.39 1.88
C TYR A 63 0.61 -7.29 2.46
N VAL A 64 -0.29 -7.75 1.58
CA VAL A 64 -1.44 -8.59 1.93
C VAL A 64 -1.81 -9.53 0.78
N GLY A 65 -2.30 -10.72 1.12
CA GLY A 65 -3.05 -11.58 0.22
C GLY A 65 -4.47 -11.75 0.77
N PRO A 66 -5.46 -10.95 0.34
CA PRO A 66 -6.79 -10.99 0.92
C PRO A 66 -7.45 -12.34 0.66
N ALA A 67 -8.18 -12.86 1.65
CA ALA A 67 -9.01 -14.04 1.48
C ALA A 67 -10.17 -13.76 0.49
N PRO A 68 -10.79 -14.79 -0.10
CA PRO A 68 -11.97 -14.62 -0.94
C PRO A 68 -13.08 -13.85 -0.21
N ALA A 69 -13.70 -12.90 -0.90
CA ALA A 69 -14.83 -12.15 -0.35
C ALA A 69 -16.09 -13.04 -0.27
N LYS A 70 -16.84 -12.91 0.82
CA LYS A 70 -18.18 -13.49 0.93
C LYS A 70 -19.19 -12.66 0.12
N PRO A 71 -20.31 -13.24 -0.34
CA PRO A 71 -21.36 -12.48 -1.01
C PRO A 71 -21.81 -11.26 -0.19
N GLY A 72 -21.87 -10.09 -0.83
CA GLY A 72 -22.24 -8.83 -0.18
C GLY A 72 -21.11 -8.08 0.53
N TYR A 73 -19.89 -8.62 0.58
CA TYR A 73 -18.73 -7.96 1.18
C TYR A 73 -17.75 -7.47 0.11
N ALA A 74 -17.16 -6.29 0.34
CA ALA A 74 -16.22 -5.68 -0.61
C ALA A 74 -14.89 -6.44 -0.70
N CYS A 75 -14.44 -7.08 0.38
CA CYS A 75 -13.24 -7.90 0.43
C CYS A 75 -13.37 -9.01 1.50
N GLY A 76 -12.57 -10.08 1.37
CA GLY A 76 -12.35 -11.01 2.47
C GLY A 76 -11.32 -10.47 3.47
N SER A 77 -10.97 -11.27 4.47
CA SER A 77 -9.98 -10.91 5.47
C SER A 77 -8.66 -10.46 4.84
N ALA A 78 -8.18 -9.27 5.22
CA ALA A 78 -7.00 -8.63 4.63
C ALA A 78 -5.97 -8.24 5.72
N GLY A 79 -5.51 -9.22 6.49
CA GLY A 79 -4.42 -9.03 7.46
C GLY A 79 -3.04 -8.91 6.79
N PRO A 80 -2.07 -8.23 7.41
CA PRO A 80 -0.74 -8.04 6.83
C PRO A 80 0.03 -9.36 6.74
N THR A 81 0.99 -9.42 5.82
CA THR A 81 2.04 -10.46 5.81
C THR A 81 3.37 -9.88 6.27
N THR A 82 4.25 -10.78 6.75
CA THR A 82 5.70 -10.52 6.87
C THR A 82 6.33 -10.43 5.49
#